data_AF-A0A091B940-F1
#
_entry.id   AF-A0A091B940-F1
#
_cell.length_a   1.000
_cell.length_b   1.000
_cell.length_c   1.000
_cell.angle_alpha   90.00
_cell.angle_beta   90.00
_cell.angle_gamma   90.00
#
_symmetry.space_group_name_H-M   'P 1'
#
loop_
_entity.id
_entity.type
_entity.pdbx_description
1 polymer ?
#
loop_
_entity_poly.entity_id
_entity_poly.type
_entity_poly.pdbx_seq_one_letter_code
_entity_poly.pdbx_strand_id
1 'polypeptide(L)'
;MKILYFGGQKSGKSSLAEAKALAIATDKPYYLATYDHSFGDSEMGERIDRHRLTRGDSFITLEETRHLAGVIEPHQTYLVDCISMWILNSLEESEEALIAEIEALETIDANIVFVLNDVGSGVIPSDPISRR
;
A
#
# COMPACT_ATOMS: atom_id res chain seq x y z
N MET A 1 -2.29 14.37 6.76
CA MET A 1 -2.94 14.47 5.42
C MET A 1 -3.12 13.07 4.83
N LYS A 2 -4.23 12.75 4.16
CA LYS A 2 -4.43 11.42 3.54
C LYS A 2 -4.68 11.58 2.03
N ILE A 3 -3.95 10.86 1.19
CA ILE A 3 -3.99 10.99 -0.28
C ILE A 3 -4.07 9.60 -0.90
N LEU A 4 -4.97 9.40 -1.88
CA LEU A 4 -5.09 8.15 -2.63
C LEU A 4 -4.68 8.36 -4.09
N TYR A 5 -3.75 7.53 -4.56
CA TYR A 5 -3.40 7.35 -5.96
C TYR A 5 -4.04 6.06 -6.48
N PHE A 6 -5.05 6.22 -7.34
CA PHE A 6 -5.81 5.11 -7.94
C PHE A 6 -5.55 5.01 -9.44
N GLY A 7 -5.49 3.78 -9.97
CA GLY A 7 -5.49 3.52 -11.41
C GLY A 7 -4.88 2.18 -11.80
N GLY A 8 -4.90 1.88 -13.10
CA GLY A 8 -4.44 0.58 -13.62
C GLY A 8 -2.96 0.28 -13.39
N GLN A 9 -2.55 -0.97 -13.66
CA GLN A 9 -1.14 -1.37 -13.62
C GLN A 9 -0.31 -0.58 -14.63
N LYS A 10 0.94 -0.23 -14.27
CA LYS A 10 1.88 0.53 -15.12
C LYS A 10 1.40 1.92 -15.57
N SER A 11 0.45 2.54 -14.86
CA SER A 11 -0.06 3.90 -15.16
C SER A 11 0.82 5.05 -14.67
N GLY A 12 1.95 4.77 -14.01
CA GLY A 12 2.82 5.77 -13.39
C GLY A 12 2.37 6.27 -12.01
N LYS A 13 1.25 5.75 -11.47
CA LYS A 13 0.71 6.17 -10.16
C LYS A 13 1.67 5.98 -8.99
N SER A 14 2.47 4.90 -8.97
CA SER A 14 3.44 4.65 -7.90
C SER A 14 4.53 5.74 -7.87
N SER A 15 5.04 6.14 -9.04
CA SER A 15 6.05 7.22 -9.12
C SER A 15 5.49 8.57 -8.68
N LEU A 16 4.24 8.88 -9.01
CA LEU A 16 3.58 10.11 -8.54
C LEU A 16 3.31 10.07 -7.03
N ALA A 17 2.91 8.91 -6.49
CA ALA A 17 2.71 8.70 -5.06
C ALA A 17 4.03 8.85 -4.28
N GLU A 18 5.11 8.28 -4.78
CA GLU A 18 6.47 8.43 -4.22
C GLU A 18 6.90 9.90 -4.20
N ALA A 19 6.79 10.59 -5.34
CA ALA A 19 7.15 12.00 -5.44
C ALA A 19 6.32 12.85 -4.47
N LYS A 20 5.03 12.53 -4.29
CA LYS A 20 4.16 13.23 -3.36
C LYS A 20 4.54 12.97 -1.90
N ALA A 21 4.82 11.72 -1.53
CA ALA A 21 5.27 11.36 -0.19
C ALA A 21 6.56 12.12 0.17
N LEU A 22 7.55 12.14 -0.73
CA LEU A 22 8.79 12.88 -0.53
C LEU A 22 8.55 14.40 -0.42
N ALA A 23 7.62 14.95 -1.20
CA ALA A 23 7.35 16.39 -1.21
C ALA A 23 6.62 16.91 0.04
N ILE A 24 5.86 16.06 0.74
CA ILE A 24 5.10 16.45 1.94
C ILE A 24 5.77 16.02 3.25
N ALA A 25 6.82 15.19 3.17
CA ALA A 25 7.50 14.69 4.35
C ALA A 25 8.40 15.77 4.97
N THR A 26 8.29 15.93 6.30
CA THR A 26 9.20 16.77 7.08
C THR A 26 10.51 16.05 7.37
N ASP A 27 10.40 14.76 7.67
CA ASP A 27 11.50 13.83 7.93
C ASP A 27 11.56 12.75 6.84
N LYS A 28 12.50 11.82 6.93
CA LYS A 28 12.62 10.70 6.00
C LYS A 28 11.33 9.85 6.01
N PRO A 29 10.58 9.76 4.90
CA PRO A 29 9.31 9.04 4.89
C PRO A 29 9.49 7.52 4.96
N TYR A 30 8.44 6.84 5.40
CA TYR A 30 8.36 5.39 5.46
C TYR A 30 7.71 4.82 4.21
N TYR A 31 8.29 3.77 3.67
CA TYR A 31 7.67 2.90 2.68
C TYR A 31 7.07 1.69 3.40
N LEU A 32 5.74 1.64 3.45
CA LEU A 32 5.00 0.56 4.08
C LEU A 32 4.62 -0.48 3.01
N ALA A 33 5.39 -1.56 2.98
CA ALA A 33 5.20 -2.68 2.07
C ALA A 33 4.13 -3.62 2.62
N THR A 34 3.03 -3.76 1.88
CA THR A 34 1.91 -4.65 2.25
C THR A 34 1.97 -6.00 1.53
N TYR A 35 2.99 -6.23 0.72
CA TYR A 35 3.18 -7.52 0.05
C TYR A 35 3.57 -8.60 1.05
N ASP A 36 2.86 -9.72 1.02
CA ASP A 36 3.24 -10.92 1.77
C ASP A 36 4.14 -11.82 0.90
N HIS A 37 5.38 -12.03 1.36
CA HIS A 37 6.34 -12.91 0.69
C HIS A 37 5.93 -14.39 0.72
N SER A 38 4.94 -14.78 1.52
CA SER A 38 4.44 -16.16 1.63
C SER A 38 3.77 -16.68 0.35
N PHE A 39 3.31 -15.78 -0.53
CA PHE A 39 2.70 -16.16 -1.81
C PHE A 39 3.67 -16.81 -2.80
N GLY A 40 4.99 -16.74 -2.55
CA GLY A 40 5.99 -17.42 -3.38
C GLY A 40 6.11 -16.90 -4.82
N ASP A 41 5.55 -15.71 -5.10
CA ASP A 41 5.66 -15.06 -6.41
C ASP A 41 7.03 -14.39 -6.53
N SER A 42 7.99 -15.14 -7.08
CA SER A 42 9.36 -14.66 -7.29
C SER A 42 9.41 -13.42 -8.18
N GLU A 43 8.50 -13.27 -9.15
CA GLU A 43 8.46 -12.10 -10.04
C GLU A 43 8.04 -10.84 -9.27
N MET A 44 7.03 -10.97 -8.39
CA MET A 44 6.58 -9.87 -7.55
C MET A 44 7.62 -9.52 -6.48
N GLY A 45 8.27 -10.52 -5.88
CA GLY A 45 9.39 -10.33 -4.96
C GLY A 45 10.55 -9.56 -5.60
N GLU A 46 11.02 -9.99 -6.77
CA GLU A 46 12.07 -9.27 -7.51
C GLU A 46 11.66 -7.84 -7.88
N ARG A 47 10.37 -7.62 -8.16
CA ARG A 47 9.87 -6.28 -8.47
C ARG A 47 9.93 -5.37 -7.25
N ILE A 48 9.57 -5.88 -6.07
CA ILE A 48 9.68 -5.14 -4.80
C ILE A 48 11.14 -4.85 -4.49
N ASP A 49 12.04 -5.82 -4.67
CA ASP A 49 13.47 -5.62 -4.45
C ASP A 49 14.05 -4.57 -5.41
N ARG A 50 13.68 -4.60 -6.69
CA ARG A 50 14.04 -3.54 -7.65
C ARG A 50 13.50 -2.18 -7.22
N HIS A 51 12.26 -2.11 -6.74
CA HIS A 51 11.69 -0.88 -6.24
C HIS A 51 12.39 -0.37 -4.97
N ARG A 52 12.75 -1.27 -4.04
CA ARG A 52 13.57 -0.95 -2.86
C ARG A 52 14.92 -0.37 -3.28
N LEU A 53 15.60 -1.01 -4.23
CA LEU A 53 16.87 -0.53 -4.78
C LEU A 53 16.73 0.82 -5.49
N THR A 54 15.65 1.03 -6.24
CA THR A 54 15.39 2.28 -6.98
C THR A 54 15.09 3.45 -6.03
N ARG A 55 14.31 3.19 -4.96
CA ARG A 55 14.02 4.16 -3.91
C ARG A 55 15.25 4.45 -3.06
N GLY A 56 16.16 3.47 -2.97
CA GLY A 56 17.45 3.57 -2.31
C GLY A 56 17.30 4.12 -0.90
N ASP A 57 18.04 5.19 -0.62
CA ASP A 57 18.06 5.84 0.67
C ASP A 57 16.98 6.91 0.85
N SER A 58 15.95 6.97 0.00
CA SER A 58 14.89 7.98 0.09
C SER A 58 13.79 7.62 1.10
N PHE A 59 13.66 6.34 1.46
CA PHE A 59 12.62 5.84 2.36
C PHE A 59 13.20 4.94 3.44
N ILE A 60 12.53 4.89 4.59
CA ILE A 60 12.69 3.82 5.59
C ILE A 60 11.69 2.72 5.26
N THR A 61 12.13 1.49 5.03
CA THR A 61 11.21 0.39 4.69
C THR A 61 10.66 -0.28 5.94
N LEU A 62 9.34 -0.44 5.99
CA LEU A 62 8.61 -1.23 6.98
C LEU A 62 7.73 -2.25 6.26
N GLU A 63 7.66 -3.47 6.77
CA GLU A 63 6.78 -4.52 6.27
C GLU A 63 5.62 -4.70 7.24
N GLU A 64 4.40 -4.47 6.78
CA GLU A 64 3.17 -4.75 7.52
C GLU A 64 2.08 -5.10 6.52
N THR A 65 1.52 -6.29 6.65
CA THR A 65 0.66 -6.90 5.63
C THR A 65 -0.82 -6.73 5.95
N ARG A 66 -1.19 -6.49 7.21
CA ARG A 66 -2.58 -6.48 7.68
C ARG A 66 -2.91 -5.34 8.66
N HIS A 67 -2.10 -5.09 9.70
CA HIS A 67 -2.43 -4.16 10.78
C HIS A 67 -1.66 -2.83 10.64
N LEU A 68 -1.97 -2.10 9.58
CA LEU A 68 -1.31 -0.85 9.17
C LEU A 68 -1.37 0.23 10.27
N ALA A 69 -2.50 0.37 10.97
CA ALA A 69 -2.69 1.35 12.01
C ALA A 69 -1.77 1.12 13.22
N GLY A 70 -1.34 -0.12 13.46
CA GLY A 70 -0.42 -0.44 14.55
C GLY A 70 1.04 -0.06 14.31
N VAL A 71 1.42 0.22 13.07
CA VAL A 71 2.82 0.56 12.70
C VAL A 71 2.97 2.01 12.23
N ILE A 72 1.85 2.73 12.08
CA ILE A 72 1.85 4.12 11.65
C ILE A 72 1.88 5.02 12.89
N GLU A 73 2.95 5.81 12.98
CA GLU A 73 3.18 6.75 14.08
C GLU A 73 2.70 8.16 13.71
N PRO A 74 2.20 8.94 14.69
CA PRO A 74 1.87 10.34 14.49
C PRO A 74 3.06 11.17 13.98
N HIS A 75 2.73 12.24 13.25
CA HIS A 75 3.63 13.25 12.69
C HIS A 75 4.67 12.73 11.68
N GLN A 76 4.57 11.45 11.28
CA GLN A 76 5.41 10.85 10.25
C GLN A 76 4.69 10.81 8.88
N THR A 77 5.44 10.47 7.83
CA THR A 77 4.91 10.34 6.47
C THR A 77 5.09 8.92 5.94
N TYR A 78 4.01 8.32 5.44
CA TYR A 78 3.97 6.95 4.96
C TYR A 78 3.51 6.89 3.50
N LEU A 79 4.18 6.06 2.70
CA LEU A 79 3.71 5.58 1.41
C LEU A 79 3.31 4.12 1.57
N VAL A 80 2.01 3.82 1.41
CA VAL A 80 1.46 2.47 1.49
C VAL A 80 1.30 1.89 0.08
N ASP A 81 2.08 0.85 -0.23
CA ASP A 81 2.12 0.21 -1.55
C ASP A 81 2.00 -1.32 -1.37
N CYS A 82 0.86 -1.93 -1.65
CA CYS A 82 -0.39 -1.29 -2.09
C CYS A 82 -1.62 -1.77 -1.33
N ILE A 83 -2.67 -0.94 -1.31
CA ILE A 83 -3.95 -1.29 -0.68
C ILE A 83 -4.55 -2.54 -1.31
N SER A 84 -4.33 -2.80 -2.60
CA SER A 84 -4.81 -4.04 -3.23
C SER A 84 -4.21 -5.29 -2.59
N MET A 85 -2.93 -5.29 -2.22
CA MET A 85 -2.31 -6.42 -1.50
C MET A 85 -2.80 -6.50 -0.07
N TRP A 86 -3.00 -5.37 0.60
CA TRP A 86 -3.56 -5.35 1.96
C TRP A 86 -4.97 -5.95 2.02
N ILE A 87 -5.83 -5.62 1.06
CA ILE A 87 -7.16 -6.26 0.90
C ILE A 87 -7.00 -7.76 0.64
N LEU A 88 -6.13 -8.16 -0.29
CA LEU A 88 -5.88 -9.57 -0.61
C LEU A 88 -5.43 -10.38 0.62
N ASN A 89 -4.54 -9.83 1.44
CA ASN A 89 -4.06 -10.47 2.67
C ASN A 89 -5.14 -10.60 3.75
N SER A 90 -6.24 -9.85 3.61
CA SER A 90 -7.28 -9.70 4.62
C SER A 90 -8.64 -10.22 4.13
N LEU A 91 -8.67 -11.05 3.08
CA LEU A 91 -9.90 -11.63 2.51
C LEU A 91 -10.73 -12.49 3.48
N GLU A 92 -10.10 -12.98 4.56
CA GLU A 92 -10.77 -13.76 5.60
C GLU A 92 -11.42 -12.87 6.68
N GLU A 93 -11.02 -11.60 6.75
CA GLU A 93 -11.57 -10.62 7.69
C GLU A 93 -12.93 -10.10 7.21
N SER A 94 -13.74 -9.60 8.16
CA SER A 94 -15.02 -8.99 7.81
C SER A 94 -14.84 -7.60 7.22
N GLU A 95 -15.78 -7.15 6.39
CA GLU A 95 -15.76 -5.79 5.83
C GLU A 95 -15.74 -4.73 6.94
N GLU A 96 -16.47 -4.97 8.02
CA GLU A 96 -16.49 -4.08 9.19
C GLU A 96 -15.11 -3.96 9.85
N ALA A 97 -14.33 -5.04 9.91
CA ALA A 97 -12.97 -5.01 10.44
C ALA A 97 -12.04 -4.19 9.54
N LEU A 98 -12.15 -4.34 8.21
CA LEU A 98 -11.38 -3.55 7.25
C LEU A 98 -11.73 -2.07 7.30
N ILE A 99 -13.01 -1.74 7.42
CA ILE A 99 -13.47 -0.35 7.59
C ILE A 99 -12.91 0.23 8.88
N ALA A 100 -12.98 -0.51 10.00
CA ALA A 100 -12.46 -0.06 11.28
C ALA A 100 -10.94 0.24 11.22
N GLU A 101 -10.16 -0.56 10.47
CA GLU A 101 -8.74 -0.30 10.27
C GLU A 101 -8.50 1.01 9.49
N ILE A 102 -9.27 1.26 8.42
CA ILE A 102 -9.19 2.53 7.67
C ILE A 102 -9.61 3.72 8.54
N GLU A 103 -10.70 3.59 9.31
CA GLU A 103 -11.14 4.62 10.26
C GLU A 103 -10.06 4.91 11.30
N ALA A 104 -9.40 3.88 11.83
CA ALA A 104 -8.28 4.05 12.75
C ALA A 104 -7.12 4.84 12.09
N LEU A 105 -6.76 4.51 10.85
CA LEU A 105 -5.74 5.25 10.09
C LEU A 105 -6.11 6.72 9.88
N GLU A 106 -7.39 7.06 9.72
CA GLU A 106 -7.85 8.44 9.60
C GLU A 106 -7.63 9.25 10.88
N THR A 107 -7.75 8.61 12.06
CA THR A 107 -7.55 9.29 13.35
C THR A 107 -6.09 9.63 13.67
N ILE A 108 -5.14 8.93 13.04
CA ILE A 108 -3.71 9.16 13.29
C ILE A 108 -3.27 10.44 12.57
N ASP A 109 -2.69 11.38 13.31
CA ASP A 109 -2.14 12.63 12.79
C ASP A 109 -0.82 12.40 12.02
N ALA A 110 -0.90 11.64 10.93
CA ALA A 110 0.20 11.31 10.04
C ALA A 110 -0.15 11.69 8.60
N ASN A 111 0.88 11.86 7.78
CA ASN A 111 0.72 11.91 6.34
C ASN A 111 0.72 10.50 5.76
N ILE A 112 -0.33 10.11 5.06
CA ILE A 112 -0.41 8.79 4.42
C ILE A 112 -0.77 8.95 2.95
N VAL A 113 0.08 8.39 2.09
CA VAL A 113 -0.12 8.31 0.65
C VAL A 113 -0.39 6.85 0.31
N PHE A 114 -1.56 6.56 -0.22
CA PHE A 114 -2.01 5.22 -0.57
C PHE A 114 -1.88 4.98 -2.07
N VAL A 115 -1.42 3.79 -2.46
CA VAL A 115 -1.49 3.28 -3.83
C VAL A 115 -2.55 2.19 -3.91
N LEU A 116 -3.51 2.37 -4.81
CA LEU A 116 -4.56 1.38 -5.10
C LEU A 116 -4.56 1.05 -6.59
N ASN A 117 -4.47 -0.25 -6.90
CA ASN A 117 -4.58 -0.71 -8.28
C ASN A 117 -6.04 -0.86 -8.67
N ASP A 118 -6.41 -0.29 -9.82
CA ASP A 118 -7.68 -0.60 -10.48
C ASP A 118 -7.60 -2.02 -11.06
N VAL A 119 -8.48 -2.90 -10.57
CA VAL A 119 -8.67 -4.27 -11.04
C VAL A 119 -10.08 -4.50 -11.63
N GLY A 120 -10.97 -3.50 -11.57
CA GLY A 120 -12.38 -3.62 -11.96
C GLY A 120 -12.63 -3.38 -13.45
N SER A 121 -11.71 -2.71 -14.14
CA SER A 121 -11.83 -2.37 -15.57
C SER A 121 -11.50 -3.54 -16.54
N GLY A 122 -11.36 -4.77 -16.02
CA GLY A 122 -10.99 -5.97 -16.78
C GLY A 122 -12.17 -6.89 -17.13
N VAL A 123 -11.86 -8.10 -17.60
CA VAL A 123 -12.86 -9.16 -17.80
C VAL A 123 -13.29 -9.71 -16.43
N ILE A 124 -14.58 -9.99 -16.25
CA ILE A 124 -15.10 -10.63 -15.03
C ILE A 124 -14.39 -11.98 -14.85
N PRO A 125 -13.68 -12.20 -13.73
CA PRO A 125 -12.96 -13.45 -13.51
C PRO A 125 -13.88 -14.66 -13.43
N SER A 126 -13.42 -15.80 -13.95
CA SER A 126 -14.13 -17.08 -13.87
C SER A 126 -14.10 -17.69 -12.46
N ASP A 127 -13.07 -17.37 -11.68
CA ASP A 127 -12.88 -17.83 -10.31
C ASP A 127 -13.74 -17.02 -9.30
N PRO A 128 -14.46 -17.66 -8.34
CA PRO A 128 -15.28 -16.96 -7.35
C PRO A 128 -14.53 -16.04 -6.40
N ILE A 129 -13.32 -16.41 -5.98
CA ILE A 129 -12.52 -15.59 -5.06
C ILE A 129 -12.12 -14.29 -5.74
N SER A 130 -11.76 -14.37 -7.02
CA SER A 130 -11.39 -13.22 -7.84
C SER A 130 -12.55 -12.26 -8.19
N ARG A 131 -13.81 -12.65 -7.94
CA ARG A 131 -15.00 -11.80 -8.12
C ARG A 131 -15.47 -11.11 -6.84
N ARG A 132 -14.91 -11.53 -5.70
CA ARG A 132 -15.19 -10.95 -4.38
C ARG A 132 -14.40 -9.66 -4.23
#